data_AF-A0A2I1IJB4-F1
#
_entry.id   AF-A0A2I1IJB4-F1
#
_cell.length_a   1.000
_cell.length_b   1.000
_cell.length_c   1.000
_cell.angle_alpha   90.00
_cell.angle_beta   90.00
_cell.angle_gamma   90.00
#
_symmetry.space_group_name_H-M   'P 1'
#
loop_
_entity.id
_entity.type
_entity.pdbx_description
1 polymer ?
#
loop_
_entity_poly.entity_id
_entity_poly.type
_entity_poly.pdbx_seq_one_letter_code
_entity_poly.pdbx_strand_id
1 'polypeptide(L)'
;MVLCKERQGSAEASATGASSTRAADFPEAPHHGDVALTVMSEPIDLERETDEERSARFEADALQYVNQLYAAAMRMTRNPADAEDLVQEAYLKAYAAFHQYKPGTNLKAWLYRILTNTFINNYRKKQRQPLESSDDDIQDWQLHRAASHTSDQGRSAELEALDQMPDSDVKEALASLQDDFRMVVYYADVEGLPYKEIAEIMDTPIGTVMSRLHRGRRQLRDKLADYAAERGIGTAKTEAKK
;
A
#
# COMPACT_ATOMS: atom_id res chain seq x y z
N MET A 1 10.35 -11.10 40.06
CA MET A 1 11.04 -9.80 40.23
C MET A 1 9.93 -8.74 40.22
N VAL A 2 9.13 -8.59 41.29
CA VAL A 2 9.41 -7.89 42.58
C VAL A 2 9.76 -6.42 42.28
N LEU A 3 9.05 -5.37 42.70
CA LEU A 3 8.32 -5.00 43.95
C LEU A 3 7.02 -4.23 43.61
N CYS A 4 5.87 -4.31 44.31
CA CYS A 4 5.53 -4.27 45.74
C CYS A 4 5.72 -2.91 46.44
N LYS A 5 4.62 -2.16 46.67
CA LYS A 5 4.36 -1.53 47.97
C LYS A 5 2.88 -1.21 48.18
N GLU A 6 2.20 -2.15 48.85
CA GLU A 6 1.01 -1.88 49.65
C GLU A 6 1.36 -1.01 50.87
N ARG A 7 0.41 -0.17 51.27
CA ARG A 7 0.23 0.21 52.68
C ARG A 7 -1.25 0.10 53.03
N GLN A 8 -1.50 -0.79 53.99
CA GLN A 8 -2.76 -1.08 54.64
C GLN A 8 -3.16 0.01 55.63
N GLY A 9 -4.46 0.07 55.92
CA GLY A 9 -5.04 0.81 57.02
C GLY A 9 -6.48 0.34 57.27
N SER A 10 -6.60 -0.77 58.00
CA SER A 10 -7.84 -1.38 58.49
C SER A 10 -8.50 -0.53 59.59
N ALA A 11 -9.84 -0.49 59.63
CA ALA A 11 -10.61 -0.50 60.88
C ALA A 11 -12.11 -0.77 60.59
N GLU A 12 -12.66 -1.66 61.41
CA GLU A 12 -14.02 -2.19 61.44
C GLU A 12 -15.07 -1.15 61.86
N ALA A 13 -16.33 -1.33 61.43
CA ALA A 13 -17.49 -1.36 62.34
C ALA A 13 -18.79 -1.70 61.59
N SER A 14 -19.50 -2.63 62.23
CA SER A 14 -20.80 -3.24 62.04
C SER A 14 -22.03 -2.35 61.72
N ALA A 15 -22.89 -2.94 60.88
CA ALA A 15 -24.36 -3.06 60.98
C ALA A 15 -25.25 -1.81 61.02
N THR A 16 -26.20 -1.76 60.06
CA THR A 16 -27.68 -1.83 60.26
C THR A 16 -28.41 -0.98 59.23
N GLY A 17 -29.49 -1.53 58.65
CA GLY A 17 -30.65 -0.70 58.27
C GLY A 17 -30.85 -0.47 56.77
N ALA A 18 -32.00 -0.94 56.31
CA ALA A 18 -32.52 -0.81 54.96
C ALA A 18 -32.64 0.65 54.47
N SER A 19 -32.54 0.86 53.15
CA SER A 19 -33.62 1.44 52.34
C SER A 19 -33.20 1.62 50.88
N SER A 20 -34.08 1.14 50.02
CA SER A 20 -34.22 1.48 48.60
C SER A 20 -33.77 2.91 48.27
N THR A 21 -32.83 3.05 47.33
CA THR A 21 -32.52 4.35 46.70
C THR A 21 -32.14 4.16 45.24
N ARG A 22 -33.10 4.53 44.38
CA ARG A 22 -33.01 5.23 43.09
C ARG A 22 -31.85 4.88 42.13
N ALA A 23 -32.24 4.26 41.02
CA ALA A 23 -31.61 4.43 39.72
C ALA A 23 -31.53 5.92 39.37
N ALA A 24 -30.36 6.37 38.94
CA ALA A 24 -30.12 7.74 38.53
C ALA A 24 -30.83 8.03 37.20
N ASP A 25 -31.66 9.07 37.24
CA ASP A 25 -32.30 9.77 36.13
C ASP A 25 -31.28 10.12 35.04
N PHE A 26 -31.55 9.66 33.82
CA PHE A 26 -31.12 10.36 32.61
C PHE A 26 -32.16 11.44 32.31
N PRO A 27 -31.78 12.71 32.09
CA PRO A 27 -32.73 13.76 31.78
C PRO A 27 -33.42 13.47 30.44
N GLU A 28 -34.74 13.31 30.52
CA GLU A 28 -35.69 13.29 29.43
C GLU A 28 -35.57 14.61 28.64
N ALA A 29 -35.25 14.50 27.35
CA ALA A 29 -35.13 15.65 26.47
C ALA A 29 -36.50 16.37 26.34
N PRO A 30 -36.54 17.71 26.26
CA PRO A 30 -37.78 18.44 26.20
C PRO A 30 -38.58 18.07 24.93
N HIS A 31 -39.83 17.63 25.15
CA HIS A 31 -40.89 17.58 24.15
C HIS A 31 -41.16 19.01 23.65
N HIS A 32 -40.49 19.39 22.56
CA HIS A 32 -40.87 20.58 21.81
C HIS A 32 -42.13 20.26 21.02
N GLY A 33 -43.14 21.08 21.26
CA GLY A 33 -44.53 20.86 20.94
C GLY A 33 -44.84 20.56 19.48
N ASP A 34 -45.92 19.80 19.33
CA ASP A 34 -46.67 19.60 18.11
C ASP A 34 -46.91 20.93 17.38
N VAL A 35 -46.18 21.13 16.29
CA VAL A 35 -46.67 21.93 15.18
C VAL A 35 -47.03 20.92 14.10
N ALA A 36 -48.30 20.54 14.06
CA ALA A 36 -48.87 19.72 13.00
C ALA A 36 -48.76 20.49 11.68
N LEU A 37 -47.64 20.32 10.98
CA LEU A 37 -47.55 20.63 9.56
C LEU A 37 -48.17 19.44 8.82
N THR A 38 -49.50 19.42 8.72
CA THR A 38 -50.21 18.52 7.81
C THR A 38 -49.92 19.00 6.38
N VAL A 39 -48.76 18.63 5.86
CA VAL A 39 -48.54 18.58 4.42
C VAL A 39 -49.24 17.31 3.97
N MET A 40 -50.36 17.47 3.26
CA MET A 40 -50.94 16.39 2.47
C MET A 40 -49.93 16.00 1.39
N SER A 41 -48.98 15.11 1.70
CA SER A 41 -48.11 14.53 0.70
C SER A 41 -48.90 13.47 -0.05
N GLU A 42 -49.23 13.75 -1.30
CA GLU A 42 -49.66 12.73 -2.25
C GLU A 42 -48.65 11.55 -2.22
N PRO A 43 -49.11 10.29 -2.34
CA PRO A 43 -48.21 9.15 -2.38
C PRO A 43 -47.29 9.30 -3.60
N ILE A 44 -46.00 9.54 -3.35
CA ILE A 44 -44.98 9.69 -4.38
C ILE A 44 -44.91 8.36 -5.17
N ASP A 45 -45.30 8.40 -6.45
CA ASP A 45 -45.22 7.25 -7.36
C ASP A 45 -43.78 7.06 -7.83
N LEU A 46 -43.01 6.28 -7.06
CA LEU A 46 -41.60 5.97 -7.32
C LEU A 46 -41.35 5.29 -8.67
N GLU A 47 -42.37 4.68 -9.29
CA GLU A 47 -42.25 3.95 -10.55
C GLU A 47 -42.40 4.85 -11.79
N ARG A 48 -42.91 6.09 -11.61
CA ARG A 48 -43.12 7.07 -12.70
C ARG A 48 -42.23 8.32 -12.60
N GLU A 49 -41.42 8.42 -11.54
CA GLU A 49 -40.54 9.56 -11.30
C GLU A 49 -39.42 9.64 -12.35
N THR A 50 -39.29 10.80 -12.98
CA THR A 50 -38.16 11.10 -13.89
C THR A 50 -36.86 11.30 -13.11
N ASP A 51 -35.72 11.16 -13.78
CA ASP A 51 -34.41 11.40 -13.15
C ASP A 51 -34.26 12.83 -12.61
N GLU A 52 -34.90 13.80 -13.25
CA GLU A 52 -34.91 15.22 -12.86
C GLU A 52 -35.73 15.44 -11.60
N GLU A 53 -36.93 14.87 -11.51
CA GLU A 53 -37.78 14.92 -10.32
C GLU A 53 -37.12 14.22 -9.13
N ARG A 54 -36.48 13.08 -9.36
CA ARG A 54 -35.71 12.35 -8.33
C ARG A 54 -34.55 13.19 -7.81
N SER A 55 -33.86 13.90 -8.69
CA SER A 55 -32.76 14.79 -8.33
C SER A 55 -33.25 15.95 -7.48
N ALA A 56 -34.35 16.59 -7.88
CA ALA A 56 -34.97 17.67 -7.12
C ALA A 56 -35.44 17.21 -5.72
N ARG A 57 -36.02 16.01 -5.62
CA ARG A 57 -36.40 15.42 -4.33
C ARG A 57 -35.18 15.16 -3.45
N PHE A 58 -34.12 14.58 -4.01
CA PHE A 58 -32.87 14.36 -3.27
C PHE A 58 -32.32 15.68 -2.74
N GLU A 59 -32.31 16.72 -3.57
CA GLU A 59 -31.82 18.04 -3.19
C GLU A 59 -32.61 18.62 -2.00
N ALA A 60 -33.94 18.63 -2.11
CA ALA A 60 -34.84 19.14 -1.08
C ALA A 60 -34.71 18.37 0.26
N ASP A 61 -34.67 17.04 0.18
CA ASP A 61 -34.71 16.20 1.38
C ASP A 61 -33.34 15.97 2.01
N ALA A 62 -32.28 15.84 1.21
CA ALA A 62 -30.95 15.45 1.69
C ALA A 62 -30.04 16.65 2.01
N LEU A 63 -30.14 17.77 1.27
CA LEU A 63 -29.20 18.89 1.47
C LEU A 63 -29.41 19.64 2.80
N GLN A 64 -30.62 19.60 3.37
CA GLN A 64 -30.89 20.15 4.71
C GLN A 64 -30.02 19.52 5.83
N TYR A 65 -29.47 18.32 5.60
CA TYR A 65 -28.64 17.62 6.58
C TYR A 65 -27.12 17.83 6.38
N VAL A 66 -26.68 18.57 5.35
CA VAL A 66 -25.26 18.74 5.01
C VAL A 66 -24.45 19.24 6.21
N ASN A 67 -24.93 20.31 6.87
CA ASN A 67 -24.24 20.88 8.04
C ASN A 67 -24.13 19.90 9.21
N GLN A 68 -25.14 19.05 9.42
CA GLN A 68 -25.15 18.05 10.49
C GLN A 68 -24.20 16.88 10.17
N LEU A 69 -24.16 16.45 8.91
CA LEU A 69 -23.23 15.43 8.45
C LEU A 69 -21.79 15.94 8.47
N TYR A 70 -21.55 17.19 8.08
CA TYR A 70 -20.24 17.83 8.17
C TYR A 70 -19.75 17.93 9.62
N ALA A 71 -20.60 18.35 10.55
CA ALA A 71 -20.24 18.36 11.97
C ALA A 71 -19.91 16.95 12.50
N ALA A 72 -20.58 15.91 12.00
CA ALA A 72 -20.25 14.53 12.35
C ALA A 72 -18.93 14.07 11.72
N ALA A 73 -18.71 14.36 10.44
CA ALA A 73 -17.47 14.07 9.73
C ALA A 73 -16.26 14.72 10.41
N MET A 74 -16.38 15.99 10.82
CA MET A 74 -15.36 16.71 11.58
C MET A 74 -14.96 16.02 12.88
N ARG A 75 -15.92 15.42 13.60
CA ARG A 75 -15.62 14.65 14.83
C ARG A 75 -14.89 13.34 14.54
N MET A 76 -15.08 12.77 13.35
CA MET A 76 -14.47 11.51 12.91
C MET A 76 -13.06 11.71 12.34
N THR A 77 -12.88 12.70 11.46
CA THR A 77 -11.62 12.95 10.74
C THR A 77 -10.68 13.89 11.50
N ARG A 78 -11.22 14.83 12.29
CA ARG A 78 -10.48 15.90 12.98
C ARG A 78 -9.66 16.81 12.06
N ASN A 79 -9.94 16.78 10.76
CA ASN A 79 -9.31 17.61 9.73
C ASN A 79 -10.43 18.17 8.83
N PRO A 80 -10.48 19.50 8.59
CA PRO A 80 -11.50 20.12 7.74
C PRO A 80 -11.50 19.57 6.31
N ALA A 81 -10.33 19.46 5.67
CA ALA A 81 -10.24 18.97 4.29
C ALA A 81 -10.75 17.53 4.17
N ASP A 82 -10.29 16.63 5.04
CA ASP A 82 -10.76 15.24 5.06
C ASP A 82 -12.26 15.13 5.39
N ALA A 83 -12.81 16.07 6.19
CA ALA A 83 -14.23 16.08 6.51
C ALA A 83 -15.09 16.51 5.31
N GLU A 84 -14.65 17.53 4.56
CA GLU A 84 -15.31 17.96 3.33
C GLU A 84 -15.33 16.82 2.30
N ASP A 85 -14.18 16.19 2.05
CA ASP A 85 -14.06 15.06 1.14
C ASP A 85 -14.97 13.89 1.53
N LEU A 86 -15.01 13.55 2.83
CA LEU A 86 -15.85 12.49 3.34
C LEU A 86 -17.35 12.78 3.13
N VAL A 87 -17.78 14.02 3.36
CA VAL A 87 -19.18 14.43 3.13
C VAL A 87 -19.49 14.36 1.65
N GLN A 88 -18.63 14.89 0.78
CA GLN A 88 -18.84 14.86 -0.67
C GLN A 88 -18.97 13.42 -1.19
N GLU A 89 -18.07 12.54 -0.79
CA GLU A 89 -18.12 11.13 -1.20
C GLU A 89 -19.37 10.43 -0.67
N ALA A 90 -19.80 10.75 0.56
CA ALA A 90 -21.03 10.21 1.13
C ALA A 90 -22.28 10.69 0.36
N TYR A 91 -22.35 11.97 -0.02
CA TYR A 91 -23.47 12.49 -0.82
C TYR A 91 -23.48 11.93 -2.25
N LEU A 92 -22.31 11.73 -2.86
CA LEU A 92 -22.20 11.07 -4.17
C LEU A 92 -22.77 9.64 -4.12
N LYS A 93 -22.40 8.87 -3.08
CA LYS A 93 -22.94 7.51 -2.87
C LYS A 93 -24.42 7.52 -2.52
N ALA A 94 -24.86 8.49 -1.73
CA ALA A 94 -26.27 8.65 -1.38
C ALA A 94 -27.11 8.96 -2.62
N TYR A 95 -26.67 9.87 -3.47
CA TYR A 95 -27.34 10.20 -4.73
C TYR A 95 -27.42 8.97 -5.65
N ALA A 96 -26.33 8.24 -5.82
CA ALA A 96 -26.30 7.01 -6.62
C ALA A 96 -27.24 5.92 -6.07
N ALA A 97 -27.42 5.83 -4.76
CA ALA A 97 -28.28 4.84 -4.11
C ALA A 97 -29.70 5.36 -3.80
N PHE A 98 -30.02 6.60 -4.17
CA PHE A 98 -31.27 7.27 -3.75
C PHE A 98 -32.52 6.61 -4.34
N HIS A 99 -32.40 5.98 -5.52
CA HIS A 99 -33.49 5.21 -6.12
C HIS A 99 -33.93 3.99 -5.26
N GLN A 100 -33.11 3.54 -4.32
CA GLN A 100 -33.43 2.43 -3.41
C GLN A 100 -34.03 2.91 -2.08
N TYR A 101 -33.96 4.21 -1.81
CA TYR A 101 -34.50 4.79 -0.59
C TYR A 101 -36.03 4.82 -0.67
N LYS A 102 -36.68 4.38 0.42
CA LYS A 102 -38.14 4.40 0.54
C LYS A 102 -38.57 5.66 1.31
N PRO A 103 -39.35 6.56 0.70
CA PRO A 103 -39.92 7.72 1.38
C PRO A 103 -40.69 7.29 2.64
N GLY A 104 -40.59 8.09 3.71
CA GLY A 104 -41.20 7.79 5.01
C GLY A 104 -40.31 6.99 5.98
N THR A 105 -39.16 6.48 5.52
CA THR A 105 -38.12 5.95 6.42
C THR A 105 -37.19 7.06 6.91
N ASN A 106 -36.44 6.84 8.00
CA ASN A 106 -35.57 7.89 8.57
C ASN A 106 -34.37 8.21 7.65
N LEU A 107 -34.52 9.23 6.80
CA LEU A 107 -33.49 9.66 5.83
C LEU A 107 -32.19 10.05 6.53
N LYS A 108 -32.29 10.78 7.66
CA LYS A 108 -31.13 11.17 8.45
C LYS A 108 -30.32 9.94 8.86
N ALA A 109 -30.96 8.94 9.48
CA ALA A 109 -30.26 7.71 9.88
C ALA A 109 -29.62 6.96 8.70
N TRP A 110 -30.28 6.97 7.54
CA TRP A 110 -29.75 6.39 6.30
C TRP A 110 -28.49 7.12 5.82
N LEU A 111 -28.51 8.45 5.77
CA LEU A 111 -27.35 9.28 5.40
C LEU A 111 -26.18 9.11 6.38
N TYR A 112 -26.44 9.08 7.69
CA TYR A 112 -25.42 8.81 8.70
C TYR A 112 -24.78 7.42 8.53
N ARG A 113 -25.55 6.43 8.10
CA ARG A 113 -25.00 5.10 7.81
C ARG A 113 -24.07 5.12 6.60
N ILE A 114 -24.43 5.82 5.53
CA ILE A 114 -23.58 5.97 4.33
C ILE A 114 -22.28 6.70 4.69
N LEU A 115 -22.37 7.80 5.45
CA LEU A 115 -21.21 8.55 5.94
C LEU A 115 -20.27 7.67 6.75
N THR A 116 -20.80 6.94 7.73
CA THR A 116 -20.01 6.07 8.61
C THR A 116 -19.35 4.92 7.84
N ASN A 117 -20.08 4.30 6.92
CA ASN A 117 -19.53 3.24 6.07
C ASN A 117 -18.41 3.75 5.16
N THR A 118 -18.60 4.95 4.59
CA THR A 118 -17.58 5.59 3.74
C THR A 118 -16.32 5.88 4.54
N PHE A 119 -16.45 6.44 5.74
CA PHE A 119 -15.31 6.65 6.64
C PHE A 119 -14.56 5.35 6.96
N ILE A 120 -15.27 4.29 7.35
CA ILE A 120 -14.65 2.99 7.68
C ILE A 120 -13.90 2.42 6.46
N ASN A 121 -14.49 2.53 5.27
CA ASN A 121 -13.87 2.05 4.04
C ASN A 121 -12.61 2.85 3.70
N ASN A 122 -12.66 4.18 3.79
CA ASN A 122 -11.52 5.06 3.55
C ASN A 122 -10.41 4.80 4.57
N TYR A 123 -10.76 4.62 5.85
CA TYR A 123 -9.82 4.25 6.90
C TYR A 123 -9.12 2.91 6.61
N ARG A 124 -9.88 1.89 6.20
CA ARG A 124 -9.32 0.57 5.82
C ARG A 124 -8.45 0.65 4.57
N LYS A 125 -8.80 1.50 3.60
CA LYS A 125 -8.01 1.74 2.39
C LYS A 125 -6.68 2.40 2.76
N LYS A 126 -6.71 3.44 3.58
CA LYS A 126 -5.52 4.17 4.06
C LYS A 126 -4.58 3.26 4.86
N GLN A 127 -5.11 2.33 5.67
CA GLN A 127 -4.27 1.33 6.36
C GLN A 127 -3.55 0.34 5.44
N ARG A 128 -4.03 0.13 4.21
CA ARG A 128 -3.39 -0.77 3.23
C ARG A 128 -2.45 -0.03 2.28
N GLN A 129 -2.47 1.30 2.30
CA GLN A 129 -1.59 2.11 1.48
C GLN A 129 -0.25 2.31 2.22
N PRO A 130 0.87 2.46 1.48
CA PRO A 130 2.11 2.96 2.07
C PRO A 130 1.84 4.26 2.83
N LEU A 131 2.47 4.40 3.99
CA LEU A 131 2.33 5.61 4.78
C LEU A 131 3.12 6.72 4.10
N GLU A 132 2.43 7.67 3.48
CA GLU A 132 3.04 8.84 2.87
C GLU A 132 3.23 9.91 3.95
N SER A 133 4.46 10.37 4.13
CA SER A 133 4.79 11.55 4.93
C SER A 133 4.90 12.76 4.01
N SER A 134 4.14 13.80 4.29
CA SER A 134 4.23 15.10 3.62
C SER A 134 5.37 15.93 4.21
N ASP A 135 6.60 15.41 4.18
CA ASP A 135 7.77 16.27 4.36
C ASP A 135 8.00 16.97 3.01
N ASP A 136 8.01 18.30 3.02
CA ASP A 136 8.24 19.13 1.82
C ASP A 136 9.62 18.88 1.19
N ASP A 137 10.58 18.40 1.99
CA ASP A 137 11.94 18.07 1.57
C ASP A 137 12.35 16.67 2.08
N ILE A 138 12.81 15.81 1.16
CA ILE A 138 13.43 14.53 1.52
C ILE A 138 14.83 14.80 2.04
N GLN A 139 15.09 14.42 3.28
CA GLN A 139 16.41 14.62 3.91
C GLN A 139 17.40 13.55 3.43
N ASP A 140 18.69 13.90 3.36
CA ASP A 140 19.76 13.00 2.88
C ASP A 140 19.79 11.64 3.59
N TRP A 141 19.47 11.58 4.88
CA TRP A 141 19.43 10.32 5.63
C TRP A 141 18.23 9.43 5.22
N GLN A 142 17.11 10.02 4.79
CA GLN A 142 15.95 9.28 4.27
C GLN A 142 16.31 8.64 2.92
N LEU A 143 17.00 9.40 2.05
CA LEU A 143 17.56 8.91 0.79
C LEU A 143 18.55 7.77 1.02
N HIS A 144 19.50 7.93 1.95
CA HIS A 144 20.50 6.91 2.24
C HIS A 144 19.88 5.62 2.82
N ARG A 145 18.83 5.75 3.65
CA ARG A 145 18.07 4.60 4.15
C ARG A 145 17.35 3.87 3.01
N ALA A 146 16.72 4.59 2.08
CA ALA A 146 16.07 3.99 0.92
C ALA A 146 17.07 3.31 -0.03
N ALA A 147 18.22 3.96 -0.27
CA ALA A 147 19.33 3.45 -1.05
C ALA A 147 19.87 2.11 -0.53
N SER A 148 19.94 1.93 0.80
CA SER A 148 20.40 0.66 1.41
C SER A 148 19.54 -0.56 1.06
N HIS A 149 18.31 -0.35 0.57
CA HIS A 149 17.38 -1.39 0.16
C HIS A 149 17.20 -1.49 -1.37
N THR A 150 17.87 -0.63 -2.14
CA THR A 150 17.74 -0.58 -3.60
C THR A 150 19.11 -0.81 -4.23
N SER A 151 19.21 -1.80 -5.12
CA SER A 151 20.50 -2.30 -5.63
C SER A 151 21.36 -1.31 -6.40
N ASP A 152 20.80 -0.15 -6.77
CA ASP A 152 21.45 0.79 -7.70
C ASP A 152 21.37 2.26 -7.28
N GLN A 153 20.68 2.57 -6.18
CA GLN A 153 20.55 3.95 -5.70
C GLN A 153 21.64 4.22 -4.65
N GLY A 154 22.35 5.34 -4.79
CA GLY A 154 23.40 5.74 -3.86
C GLY A 154 24.79 5.15 -4.14
N ARG A 155 25.04 4.64 -5.35
CA ARG A 155 26.40 4.24 -5.76
C ARG A 155 27.31 5.47 -5.81
N SER A 156 28.53 5.32 -5.29
CA SER A 156 29.55 6.36 -5.38
C SER A 156 30.05 6.48 -6.82
N ALA A 157 30.34 7.71 -7.25
CA ALA A 157 30.92 7.97 -8.57
C ALA A 157 32.26 7.24 -8.78
N GLU A 158 33.00 6.96 -7.70
CA GLU A 158 34.23 6.16 -7.76
C GLU A 158 33.93 4.69 -8.14
N LEU A 159 32.81 4.15 -7.66
CA LEU A 159 32.43 2.75 -7.83
C LEU A 159 31.85 2.54 -9.22
N GLU A 160 31.09 3.52 -9.73
CA GLU A 160 30.67 3.58 -11.14
C GLU A 160 31.87 3.71 -12.09
N ALA A 161 32.86 4.55 -11.75
CA ALA A 161 34.08 4.67 -12.54
C ALA A 161 34.89 3.36 -12.54
N LEU A 162 34.96 2.65 -11.42
CA LEU A 162 35.62 1.33 -11.33
C LEU A 162 34.89 0.25 -12.15
N ASP A 163 33.56 0.24 -12.19
CA ASP A 163 32.79 -0.69 -13.03
C ASP A 163 33.03 -0.45 -14.53
N GLN A 164 33.34 0.79 -14.93
CA GLN A 164 33.70 1.15 -16.30
C GLN A 164 35.16 0.85 -16.67
N MET A 165 36.02 0.56 -15.68
CA MET A 165 37.39 0.15 -15.97
C MET A 165 37.39 -1.28 -16.52
N PRO A 166 37.94 -1.51 -17.72
CA PRO A 166 37.97 -2.84 -18.30
C PRO A 166 38.80 -3.75 -17.40
N ASP A 167 38.19 -4.85 -16.94
CA ASP A 167 38.90 -5.87 -16.17
C ASP A 167 39.97 -6.49 -17.07
N SER A 168 41.21 -6.08 -16.86
CA SER A 168 42.36 -6.42 -17.72
C SER A 168 42.51 -7.92 -17.85
N ASP A 169 42.23 -8.65 -16.78
CA ASP A 169 42.48 -10.09 -16.66
C ASP A 169 41.44 -10.87 -17.44
N VAL A 170 40.17 -10.45 -17.37
CA VAL A 170 39.07 -11.03 -18.17
C VAL A 170 39.29 -10.76 -19.66
N LYS A 171 39.70 -9.53 -20.01
CA LYS A 171 39.96 -9.15 -21.41
C LYS A 171 41.14 -9.92 -21.99
N GLU A 172 42.23 -10.08 -21.23
CA GLU A 172 43.41 -10.85 -21.65
C GLU A 172 43.08 -12.34 -21.78
N ALA A 173 42.35 -12.90 -20.81
CA ALA A 173 41.89 -14.29 -20.88
C ALA A 173 41.02 -14.54 -22.12
N LEU A 174 40.07 -13.66 -22.43
CA LEU A 174 39.27 -13.75 -23.65
C LEU A 174 40.11 -13.60 -24.92
N ALA A 175 41.04 -12.65 -24.96
CA ALA A 175 41.90 -12.42 -26.12
C ALA A 175 42.84 -13.61 -26.41
N SER A 176 43.21 -14.36 -25.39
CA SER A 176 44.10 -15.52 -25.49
C SER A 176 43.42 -16.82 -25.99
N LEU A 177 42.09 -16.81 -26.21
CA LEU A 177 41.38 -17.89 -26.89
C LEU A 177 41.56 -17.74 -28.41
N GLN A 178 41.55 -18.87 -29.14
CA GLN A 178 41.41 -18.83 -30.60
C GLN A 178 40.10 -18.13 -30.97
N ASP A 179 40.13 -17.36 -32.07
CA ASP A 179 39.03 -16.50 -32.51
C ASP A 179 37.68 -17.23 -32.56
N ASP A 180 37.64 -18.45 -33.10
CA ASP A 180 36.44 -19.30 -33.16
C ASP A 180 35.83 -19.64 -31.80
N PHE A 181 36.64 -19.80 -30.75
CA PHE A 181 36.14 -20.06 -29.40
C PHE A 181 35.75 -18.76 -28.70
N ARG A 182 36.52 -17.69 -28.91
CA ARG A 182 36.27 -16.37 -28.32
C ARG A 182 34.94 -15.80 -28.79
N MET A 183 34.66 -15.83 -30.09
CA MET A 183 33.43 -15.27 -30.65
C MET A 183 32.18 -16.00 -30.15
N VAL A 184 32.23 -17.34 -30.04
CA VAL A 184 31.12 -18.13 -29.50
C VAL A 184 30.83 -17.80 -28.05
N VAL A 185 31.88 -17.68 -27.23
CA VAL A 185 31.73 -17.29 -25.82
C VAL A 185 31.19 -15.87 -25.70
N TYR A 186 31.70 -14.92 -26.49
CA TYR A 186 31.23 -13.55 -26.49
C TYR A 186 29.72 -13.47 -26.80
N TYR A 187 29.27 -14.07 -27.90
CA TYR A 187 27.85 -14.02 -28.26
C TYR A 187 26.93 -14.74 -27.27
N ALA A 188 27.40 -15.82 -26.64
CA ALA A 188 26.59 -16.59 -25.71
C ALA A 188 26.56 -16.01 -24.29
N ASP A 189 27.72 -15.62 -23.74
CA ASP A 189 27.89 -15.29 -22.32
C ASP A 189 27.91 -13.77 -22.06
N VAL A 190 28.27 -12.95 -23.06
CA VAL A 190 28.27 -11.47 -22.94
C VAL A 190 27.01 -10.88 -23.57
N GLU A 191 26.71 -11.21 -24.83
CA GLU A 191 25.53 -10.70 -25.53
C GLU A 191 24.24 -11.49 -25.19
N GLY A 192 24.36 -12.74 -24.71
CA GLY A 192 23.21 -13.55 -24.32
C GLY A 192 22.37 -14.09 -25.48
N LEU A 193 22.93 -14.20 -26.69
CA LEU A 193 22.20 -14.66 -27.88
C LEU A 193 21.85 -16.16 -27.80
N PRO A 194 20.70 -16.57 -28.35
CA PRO A 194 20.34 -17.99 -28.44
C PRO A 194 21.26 -18.72 -29.43
N TYR A 195 21.57 -20.00 -29.15
CA TYR A 195 22.54 -20.77 -29.94
C TYR A 195 22.22 -20.88 -31.44
N LYS A 196 20.94 -20.77 -31.81
CA LYS A 196 20.52 -20.77 -33.21
C LYS A 196 20.96 -19.49 -33.93
N GLU A 197 20.83 -18.33 -33.30
CA GLU A 197 21.28 -17.05 -33.87
C GLU A 197 22.81 -17.00 -33.96
N ILE A 198 23.52 -17.55 -32.97
CA ILE A 198 24.99 -17.66 -33.01
C ILE A 198 25.44 -18.54 -34.19
N ALA A 199 24.73 -19.64 -34.44
CA ALA A 199 25.01 -20.53 -35.56
C ALA A 199 24.84 -19.82 -36.92
N GLU A 200 23.80 -18.99 -37.03
CA GLU A 200 23.53 -18.16 -38.22
C GLU A 200 24.58 -17.06 -38.41
N ILE A 201 24.96 -16.34 -37.34
CA ILE A 201 25.95 -15.25 -37.38
C ILE A 201 27.34 -15.76 -37.81
N MET A 202 27.74 -16.92 -37.30
CA MET A 202 29.08 -17.48 -37.55
C MET A 202 29.12 -18.44 -38.75
N ASP A 203 28.01 -18.63 -39.46
CA ASP A 203 27.87 -19.58 -40.57
C ASP A 203 28.37 -21.01 -40.23
N THR A 204 27.95 -21.52 -39.06
CA THR A 204 28.38 -22.84 -38.57
C THR A 204 27.21 -23.65 -38.01
N PRO A 205 27.24 -25.00 -38.05
CA PRO A 205 26.19 -25.82 -37.45
C PRO A 205 26.05 -25.60 -35.94
N ILE A 206 24.83 -25.69 -35.41
CA ILE A 206 24.54 -25.51 -33.99
C ILE A 206 25.35 -26.45 -33.07
N GLY A 207 25.64 -27.68 -33.53
CA GLY A 207 26.48 -28.63 -32.79
C GLY A 207 27.93 -28.16 -32.65
N THR A 208 28.45 -27.46 -33.67
CA THR A 208 29.79 -26.85 -33.63
C THR A 208 29.81 -25.68 -32.65
N VAL A 209 28.76 -24.85 -32.61
CA VAL A 209 28.61 -23.78 -31.63
C VAL A 209 28.64 -24.34 -30.21
N MET A 210 27.85 -25.37 -29.90
CA MET A 210 27.84 -26.00 -28.57
C MET A 210 29.20 -26.58 -28.19
N SER A 211 29.87 -27.27 -29.12
CA SER A 211 31.19 -27.87 -28.89
C SER A 211 32.28 -26.81 -28.67
N ARG A 212 32.24 -25.70 -29.43
CA ARG A 212 33.16 -24.56 -29.30
C ARG A 212 32.91 -23.81 -28.00
N LEU A 213 31.65 -23.56 -27.64
CA LEU A 213 31.27 -22.90 -26.38
C LEU A 213 31.77 -23.68 -25.16
N HIS A 214 31.52 -24.99 -25.13
CA HIS A 214 31.96 -25.83 -24.01
C HIS A 214 33.48 -25.83 -23.84
N ARG A 215 34.23 -25.93 -24.95
CA ARG A 215 35.69 -25.88 -24.94
C ARG A 215 36.22 -24.49 -24.58
N GLY A 216 35.62 -23.42 -25.08
CA GLY A 216 35.95 -22.03 -24.73
C GLY A 216 35.75 -21.75 -23.25
N ARG A 217 34.59 -22.10 -22.69
CA ARG A 217 34.30 -21.98 -21.25
C ARG A 217 35.26 -22.80 -20.38
N ARG A 218 35.71 -23.98 -20.84
CA ARG A 218 36.74 -24.75 -20.12
C ARG A 218 38.08 -24.02 -20.08
N GLN A 219 38.56 -23.54 -21.23
CA GLN A 219 39.82 -22.79 -21.31
C GLN A 219 39.78 -21.50 -20.48
N LEU A 220 38.66 -20.79 -20.46
CA LEU A 220 38.49 -19.59 -19.63
C LEU A 220 38.45 -19.91 -18.13
N ARG A 221 37.78 -20.99 -17.73
CA ARG A 221 37.79 -21.43 -16.32
C ARG A 221 39.21 -21.73 -15.82
N ASP A 222 40.02 -22.37 -16.65
CA ASP A 222 41.40 -22.70 -16.27
C ASP A 222 42.26 -21.43 -16.18
N LYS A 223 42.04 -20.44 -17.06
CA LYS A 223 42.79 -19.17 -17.09
C LYS A 223 42.36 -18.16 -16.02
N LEU A 224 41.09 -18.17 -15.62
CA LEU A 224 40.49 -17.23 -14.66
C LEU A 224 40.30 -17.84 -13.27
N ALA A 225 40.94 -18.98 -12.97
CA ALA A 225 40.79 -19.68 -11.70
C ALA A 225 41.21 -18.81 -10.49
N ASP A 226 42.37 -18.16 -10.59
CA ASP A 226 42.90 -17.32 -9.52
C ASP A 226 42.07 -16.03 -9.37
N TYR A 227 41.72 -15.39 -10.49
CA TYR A 227 40.82 -14.24 -10.53
C TYR A 227 39.46 -14.53 -9.88
N ALA A 228 38.88 -15.71 -10.15
CA ALA A 228 37.64 -16.13 -9.54
C ALA A 228 37.77 -16.33 -8.02
N ALA A 229 38.91 -16.87 -7.55
CA ALA A 229 39.17 -17.05 -6.13
C ALA A 229 39.29 -15.71 -5.38
N GLU A 230 39.98 -14.72 -5.97
CA GLU A 230 40.13 -13.37 -5.40
C GLU A 230 38.79 -12.63 -5.27
N ARG A 231 37.89 -12.81 -6.24
CA ARG A 231 36.54 -12.22 -6.26
C ARG A 231 35.50 -13.03 -5.47
N GLY A 232 35.89 -14.16 -4.87
CA GLY A 232 34.98 -15.04 -4.12
C GLY A 232 33.97 -15.80 -4.99
N ILE A 233 34.22 -15.91 -6.30
CA ILE A 233 33.36 -16.60 -7.26
C ILE A 233 33.68 -18.10 -7.21
N GLY A 234 32.72 -18.92 -6.77
CA GLY A 234 32.86 -20.39 -6.73
C GLY A 234 33.24 -21.00 -5.37
N THR A 235 33.33 -20.20 -4.30
CA THR A 235 33.65 -20.66 -2.93
C THR A 235 32.48 -21.33 -2.18
N ALA A 236 31.32 -21.50 -2.81
CA ALA A 236 30.10 -22.02 -2.17
C ALA A 236 30.01 -23.55 -2.01
N LYS A 237 31.10 -24.33 -2.16
CA LYS A 237 31.07 -25.80 -1.94
C LYS A 237 32.37 -26.39 -1.39
N THR A 238 32.74 -26.11 -0.14
CA THR A 238 33.53 -27.06 0.68
C THR A 238 33.33 -26.88 2.19
N GLU A 239 32.10 -26.75 2.67
CA GLU A 239 31.77 -27.05 4.08
C GLU A 239 30.93 -28.32 4.15
N ALA A 240 31.54 -29.46 3.78
CA ALA A 240 30.97 -30.78 4.06
C ALA A 240 31.40 -31.21 5.47
N LYS A 241 30.52 -30.88 6.42
CA LYS A 241 30.25 -31.53 7.72
C LYS A 241 31.14 -32.75 8.04
N LYS A 242 31.98 -32.61 9.08
CA LYS A 242 32.55 -33.73 9.84
C LYS A 242 31.81 -33.86 11.17
#